data_AF-A0A4R6QRG3-F1
#
_entry.id   AF-A0A4R6QRG3-F1
#
_cell.length_a   1.000
_cell.length_b   1.000
_cell.length_c   1.000
_cell.angle_alpha   90.00
_cell.angle_beta   90.00
_cell.angle_gamma   90.00
#
_symmetry.space_group_name_H-M   'P 1'
#
loop_
_entity.id
_entity.type
_entity.pdbx_description
1 polymer ?
#
loop_
_entity_poly.entity_id
_entity_poly.type
_entity_poly.pdbx_seq_one_letter_code
_entity_poly.pdbx_strand_id
1 'polypeptide(L)'
;MSTSTDGPRADADPQLAGTSQPTLPRLELGQLVSTPGALKLLMERGVSPISLLARHARGDWGQIPAEDARSNREALIQGFRVMSSYALPDGGVIWVITEADRSVTTCLLPSEY
;
A
#
# COMPACT_ATOMS: atom_id res chain seq x y z
N MET A 1 19.13 5.31 -65.90
CA MET A 1 19.47 4.48 -64.73
C MET A 1 19.46 5.39 -63.51
N SER A 2 18.60 5.06 -62.54
CA SER A 2 18.60 5.42 -61.11
C SER A 2 17.15 5.48 -60.62
N THR A 3 16.78 4.45 -59.86
CA THR A 3 15.50 4.18 -59.21
C THR A 3 15.52 4.67 -57.77
N SER A 4 14.42 5.24 -57.27
CA SER A 4 13.96 5.18 -55.87
C SER A 4 12.63 5.93 -55.79
N THR A 5 11.48 5.25 -55.84
CA THR A 5 10.77 4.60 -54.71
C THR A 5 10.28 5.65 -53.70
N ASP A 6 9.09 6.19 -53.95
CA ASP A 6 8.26 6.82 -52.92
C ASP A 6 7.08 5.87 -52.66
N GLY A 7 7.08 5.23 -51.49
CA GLY A 7 6.08 4.25 -51.07
C GLY A 7 4.82 4.94 -50.53
N PRO A 8 3.67 4.24 -50.49
CA PRO A 8 2.42 4.86 -50.11
C PRO A 8 2.38 5.19 -48.62
N ARG A 9 1.74 6.32 -48.33
CA ARG A 9 1.39 6.83 -47.00
C ARG A 9 0.45 5.80 -46.34
N ALA A 10 0.98 5.03 -45.39
CA ALA A 10 0.20 4.09 -44.60
C ALA A 10 -0.65 4.84 -43.56
N ASP A 11 -1.93 4.51 -43.57
CA ASP A 11 -2.94 4.93 -42.62
C ASP A 11 -2.63 4.50 -41.18
N ALA A 12 -3.11 5.32 -40.25
CA ALA A 12 -3.53 5.04 -38.87
C ALA A 12 -2.77 3.97 -38.05
N ASP A 13 -2.19 4.42 -36.94
CA ASP A 13 -1.93 3.55 -35.78
C ASP A 13 -2.69 4.10 -34.56
N PRO A 14 -3.86 3.55 -34.19
CA PRO A 14 -4.61 3.97 -33.03
C PRO A 14 -4.33 3.01 -31.87
N GLN A 15 -3.30 3.26 -31.05
CA GLN A 15 -3.15 2.44 -29.84
C GLN A 15 -2.51 3.20 -28.67
N LEU A 16 -3.23 4.17 -28.11
CA LEU A 16 -3.12 4.48 -26.68
C LEU A 16 -3.98 3.45 -25.92
N ALA A 17 -3.44 2.23 -25.79
CA ALA A 17 -3.98 1.24 -24.89
C ALA A 17 -3.90 1.79 -23.46
N GLY A 18 -5.05 2.13 -22.89
CA GLY A 18 -5.18 2.32 -21.45
C GLY A 18 -4.82 1.01 -20.78
N THR A 19 -3.61 0.91 -20.25
CA THR A 19 -3.25 -0.16 -19.34
C THR A 19 -4.01 0.09 -18.05
N SER A 20 -5.22 -0.48 -17.94
CA SER A 20 -5.91 -0.62 -16.67
C SER A 20 -4.97 -1.39 -15.75
N GLN A 21 -4.24 -0.67 -14.88
CA GLN A 21 -3.42 -1.31 -13.87
C GLN A 21 -4.31 -2.26 -13.07
N PRO A 22 -3.90 -3.52 -12.85
CA PRO A 22 -4.69 -4.42 -12.04
C PRO A 22 -4.92 -3.77 -10.67
N THR A 23 -6.18 -3.49 -10.35
CA THR A 23 -6.56 -2.92 -9.06
C THR A 23 -6.28 -3.99 -8.02
N LEU A 24 -5.34 -3.72 -7.12
CA LEU A 24 -5.08 -4.61 -5.99
C LEU A 24 -6.39 -4.85 -5.22
N PRO A 25 -6.63 -6.08 -4.72
CA PRO A 25 -7.75 -6.34 -3.83
C PRO A 25 -7.72 -5.35 -2.67
N ARG A 26 -8.86 -4.74 -2.35
CA ARG A 26 -8.94 -3.82 -1.22
C ARG A 26 -8.75 -4.62 0.07
N LEU A 27 -7.85 -4.16 0.92
CA LEU A 27 -7.62 -4.79 2.22
C LEU A 27 -8.81 -4.52 3.15
N GLU A 28 -9.44 -5.59 3.64
CA GLU A 28 -10.43 -5.51 4.69
C GLU A 28 -9.74 -5.39 6.05
N LEU A 29 -10.11 -4.38 6.84
CA LEU A 29 -9.43 -4.08 8.10
C LEU A 29 -10.03 -4.79 9.32
N GLY A 30 -11.22 -5.38 9.20
CA GLY A 30 -11.89 -6.00 10.35
C GLY A 30 -12.09 -5.04 11.53
N GLN A 31 -11.93 -5.55 12.74
CA GLN A 31 -11.98 -4.76 13.97
C GLN A 31 -10.72 -3.92 14.13
N LEU A 32 -10.90 -2.61 14.35
CA LEU A 32 -9.81 -1.68 14.56
C LEU A 32 -9.47 -1.59 16.05
N VAL A 33 -8.22 -1.84 16.40
CA VAL A 33 -7.70 -1.70 17.76
C VAL A 33 -6.38 -0.95 17.77
N SER A 34 -6.00 -0.43 18.93
CA SER A 34 -4.70 0.21 19.14
C SER A 34 -4.18 -0.12 20.52
N THR A 35 -2.89 -0.36 20.65
CA THR A 35 -2.25 -0.47 21.96
C THR A 35 -2.27 0.89 22.66
N PRO A 36 -2.24 0.92 24.01
CA PRO A 36 -2.15 2.17 24.75
C PRO A 36 -0.93 3.00 24.38
N GLY A 37 0.24 2.37 24.14
CA GLY A 37 1.46 3.06 23.76
C GLY A 37 1.37 3.72 22.39
N ALA A 38 0.83 3.03 21.39
CA ALA A 38 0.60 3.60 20.06
C ALA A 38 -0.39 4.77 20.11
N LEU A 39 -1.51 4.61 20.83
CA LEU A 39 -2.52 5.65 20.93
C LEU A 39 -1.95 6.91 21.60
N LYS A 40 -1.19 6.73 22.69
CA LYS A 40 -0.50 7.82 23.39
C LYS A 40 0.46 8.56 22.45
N LEU A 41 1.34 7.84 21.75
CA LEU A 41 2.30 8.43 20.84
C LEU A 41 1.60 9.18 19.69
N LEU A 42 0.56 8.61 19.11
CA LEU A 42 -0.23 9.25 18.06
C LEU A 42 -0.89 10.56 18.52
N MET A 43 -1.45 10.56 19.74
CA MET A 43 -2.02 11.77 20.36
C MET A 43 -0.96 12.85 20.60
N GLU A 44 0.19 12.48 21.18
CA GLU A 44 1.30 13.41 21.45
C GLU A 44 1.84 14.06 20.17
N ARG A 45 1.81 13.32 19.05
CA ARG A 45 2.27 13.80 17.74
C ARG A 45 1.17 14.43 16.88
N GLY A 46 -0.07 14.50 17.38
CA GLY A 46 -1.20 15.04 16.62
C GLY A 46 -1.52 14.25 15.34
N VAL A 47 -1.15 12.96 15.27
CA VAL A 47 -1.39 12.10 14.11
C VAL A 47 -2.65 11.27 14.34
N SER A 48 -3.58 11.34 13.39
CA SER A 48 -4.82 10.54 13.45
C SER A 48 -4.54 9.06 13.12
N PRO A 49 -4.91 8.10 14.00
CA PRO A 49 -4.81 6.67 13.68
C PRO A 49 -5.58 6.30 12.41
N ILE A 50 -6.74 6.94 12.19
CA ILE A 50 -7.59 6.73 11.00
C ILE A 50 -6.84 7.07 9.71
N SER A 51 -5.97 8.08 9.73
CA SER A 51 -5.17 8.44 8.55
C SER A 51 -4.20 7.32 8.17
N LEU A 52 -3.58 6.65 9.15
CA LEU A 52 -2.67 5.53 8.92
C LEU A 52 -3.42 4.29 8.44
N LEU A 53 -4.56 3.99 9.06
CA LEU A 53 -5.44 2.90 8.66
C LEU A 53 -5.97 3.08 7.22
N ALA A 54 -6.35 4.30 6.84
CA ALA A 54 -6.78 4.60 5.48
C ALA A 54 -5.65 4.44 4.46
N ARG A 55 -4.40 4.72 4.83
CA ARG A 55 -3.23 4.45 3.98
C ARG A 55 -3.01 2.95 3.83
N HIS A 56 -3.04 2.22 4.94
CA HIS A 56 -2.89 0.76 5.00
C HIS A 56 -3.91 0.05 4.09
N ALA A 57 -5.18 0.42 4.18
CA ALA A 57 -6.26 -0.14 3.36
C ALA A 57 -6.10 0.11 1.86
N ARG A 58 -5.38 1.17 1.47
CA ARG A 58 -5.12 1.55 0.07
C ARG A 58 -3.82 0.95 -0.47
N GLY A 59 -3.08 0.18 0.33
CA GLY A 59 -1.79 -0.37 -0.07
C GLY A 59 -0.63 0.62 0.03
N ASP A 60 -0.82 1.77 0.68
CA ASP A 60 0.29 2.63 1.10
C ASP A 60 0.82 2.08 2.42
N TRP A 61 1.85 1.26 2.34
CA TRP A 61 2.43 0.60 3.51
C TRP A 61 3.50 1.43 4.24
N GLY A 62 3.66 2.68 3.85
CA GLY A 62 4.62 3.60 4.45
C GLY A 62 6.08 3.20 4.17
N GLN A 63 6.89 3.20 5.22
CA GLN A 63 8.32 2.96 5.17
C GLN A 63 8.63 1.49 5.42
N ILE A 64 8.42 0.68 4.38
CA ILE A 64 8.88 -0.70 4.34
C ILE A 64 9.74 -0.94 3.09
N PRO A 65 10.67 -1.91 3.10
CA PRO A 65 11.41 -2.31 1.92
C PRO A 65 10.51 -2.74 0.75
N ALA A 66 11.03 -2.65 -0.48
CA ALA A 66 10.26 -2.97 -1.69
C ALA A 66 9.84 -4.45 -1.75
N GLU A 67 10.66 -5.33 -1.18
CA GLU A 67 10.37 -6.75 -1.01
C GLU A 67 9.19 -6.99 -0.06
N ASP A 68 9.11 -6.27 1.06
CA ASP A 68 8.00 -6.38 2.00
C ASP A 68 6.72 -5.79 1.41
N ALA A 69 6.84 -4.71 0.64
CA ALA A 69 5.74 -4.15 -0.14
C ALA A 69 5.23 -5.15 -1.19
N ARG A 70 6.11 -5.93 -1.83
CA ARG A 70 5.69 -7.02 -2.72
C ARG A 70 5.01 -8.14 -1.94
N SER A 71 5.57 -8.55 -0.80
CA SER A 71 4.98 -9.57 0.08
C SER A 71 3.59 -9.17 0.55
N ASN A 72 3.36 -7.90 0.89
CA ASN A 72 2.03 -7.39 1.22
C ASN A 72 1.04 -7.53 0.05
N ARG A 73 1.45 -7.26 -1.20
CA ARG A 73 0.57 -7.49 -2.37
C ARG A 73 0.19 -8.94 -2.53
N GLU A 74 1.17 -9.82 -2.37
CA GLU A 74 0.95 -11.27 -2.45
C GLU A 74 0.03 -11.73 -1.31
N ALA A 75 0.18 -11.17 -0.11
CA ALA A 75 -0.65 -11.43 1.05
C ALA A 75 -2.12 -11.04 0.83
N LEU A 76 -2.41 -10.01 0.02
CA LEU A 76 -3.78 -9.65 -0.36
C LEU A 76 -4.47 -10.73 -1.19
N ILE A 77 -3.70 -11.51 -1.95
CA ILE A 77 -4.21 -12.58 -2.84
C ILE A 77 -4.24 -13.92 -2.09
N GLN A 78 -3.18 -14.21 -1.33
CA GLN A 78 -2.98 -15.50 -0.67
C GLN A 78 -3.61 -15.57 0.73
N GLY A 79 -4.11 -14.45 1.25
CA GLY A 79 -4.74 -14.40 2.58
C GLY A 79 -3.73 -14.44 3.73
N PHE A 80 -2.55 -13.83 3.57
CA PHE A 80 -1.58 -13.68 4.66
C PHE A 80 -1.77 -12.34 5.38
N ARG A 81 -1.16 -12.22 6.55
CA ARG A 81 -1.05 -10.96 7.28
C ARG A 81 -0.44 -9.86 6.39
N VAL A 82 -0.93 -8.64 6.57
CA VAL A 82 -0.37 -7.44 5.94
C VAL A 82 0.17 -6.51 7.01
N MET A 83 1.35 -5.95 6.80
CA MET A 83 2.00 -5.05 7.76
C MET A 83 2.43 -3.75 7.11
N SER A 84 2.24 -2.63 7.79
CA SER A 84 2.74 -1.31 7.38
C SER A 84 3.50 -0.65 8.51
N SER A 85 4.43 0.22 8.13
CA SER A 85 5.28 0.95 9.07
C SER A 85 5.20 2.43 8.71
N TYR A 86 4.76 3.26 9.64
CA TYR A 86 4.63 4.70 9.43
C TYR A 86 5.52 5.45 10.43
N ALA A 87 6.52 6.16 9.92
CA ALA A 87 7.20 7.16 10.73
C ALA A 87 6.26 8.33 11.03
N LEU A 88 6.36 8.83 12.25
CA LEU A 88 5.67 10.02 12.71
C LEU A 88 6.58 11.25 12.57
N PRO A 89 6.01 12.48 12.58
CA PRO A 89 6.79 13.70 12.72
C PRO A 89 7.69 13.64 13.96
N ASP A 90 8.91 14.15 13.84
CA ASP A 90 9.88 14.26 14.93
C ASP A 90 10.34 12.93 15.54
N GLY A 91 10.13 11.83 14.81
CA GLY A 91 10.58 10.49 15.19
C GLY A 91 9.51 9.64 15.85
N GLY A 92 9.79 8.34 15.93
CA GLY A 92 8.83 7.32 16.34
C GLY A 92 8.16 6.63 15.14
N VAL A 93 7.73 5.40 15.37
CA VAL A 93 7.17 4.53 14.34
C VAL A 93 5.91 3.89 14.89
N ILE A 94 4.87 3.84 14.05
CA ILE A 94 3.66 3.06 14.29
C ILE A 94 3.61 1.95 13.27
N TRP A 95 3.45 0.73 13.76
CA TRP A 95 3.08 -0.41 12.93
C TRP A 95 1.56 -0.51 12.85
N VAL A 96 1.08 -0.86 11.67
CA VAL A 96 -0.32 -1.21 11.42
C VAL A 96 -0.33 -2.60 10.81
N ILE A 97 -0.96 -3.55 11.51
CA ILE A 97 -0.95 -4.96 11.13
C ILE A 97 -2.40 -5.43 10.99
N THR A 98 -2.74 -5.95 9.82
CA THR A 98 -3.99 -6.68 9.60
C THR A 98 -3.70 -8.18 9.60
N GLU A 99 -4.42 -8.93 10.43
CA GLU A 99 -4.27 -10.39 10.53
C GLU A 99 -4.69 -11.12 9.24
N ALA A 100 -4.18 -12.34 9.07
CA ALA A 100 -4.38 -13.15 7.87
C ALA A 100 -5.87 -13.38 7.54
N ASP A 101 -6.69 -13.60 8.58
CA ASP A 101 -8.13 -13.80 8.49
C ASP A 101 -8.94 -12.50 8.35
N ARG A 102 -8.27 -11.34 8.29
CA ARG A 102 -8.86 -9.99 8.23
C ARG A 102 -9.80 -9.68 9.41
N SER A 103 -9.69 -10.40 10.52
CA SER A 103 -10.55 -10.19 11.68
C SER A 103 -10.21 -8.92 12.45
N VAL A 104 -8.93 -8.56 12.51
CA VAL A 104 -8.43 -7.45 13.33
C VAL A 104 -7.32 -6.68 12.59
N THR A 105 -7.36 -5.35 12.71
CA THR A 105 -6.24 -4.46 12.41
C THR A 105 -5.79 -3.75 13.68
N THR A 106 -4.52 -3.91 14.03
CA THR A 106 -3.92 -3.33 15.23
C THR A 106 -2.93 -2.23 14.85
N CYS A 107 -3.07 -1.05 15.48
CA CYS A 107 -2.00 -0.05 15.52
C CYS A 107 -1.18 -0.24 16.80
N LEU A 108 0.14 -0.41 16.67
CA LEU A 108 1.03 -0.70 17.80
C LEU A 108 2.42 -0.10 17.59
N LEU A 109 3.18 0.06 18.67
CA LEU A 109 4.60 0.38 18.60
C LEU A 109 5.39 -0.87 18.19
N PRO A 110 6.53 -0.73 17.50
CA PRO A 110 7.41 -1.86 17.20
C PRO A 110 7.85 -2.64 18.44
N SER A 111 7.95 -1.99 19.60
CA SER A 111 8.35 -2.61 20.88
C SER A 111 7.22 -3.33 21.60
N GLU A 112 5.98 -3.22 21.14
CA GLU A 112 4.80 -3.88 21.72
C GLU A 112 4.41 -5.15 20.95
N TYR A 113 5.18 -5.49 19.90
CA TYR A 113 5.08 -6.71 19.11
C TYR A 113 6.20 -7.68 19.49
#